data_AF-A0A9X5X7D5-F1
#
_entry.id   AF-A0A9X5X7D5-F1
#
_cell.length_a   1.000
_cell.length_b   1.000
_cell.length_c   1.000
_cell.angle_alpha   90.00
_cell.angle_beta   90.00
_cell.angle_gamma   90.00
#
_symmetry.space_group_name_H-M   'P 1'
#
loop_
_entity.id
_entity.type
_entity.pdbx_description
1 polymer ?
#
loop_
_entity_poly.entity_id
_entity_poly.type
_entity_poly.pdbx_seq_one_letter_code
_entity_poly.pdbx_strand_id
1 'polypeptide(L)'
;MYRRYNTRGLPLLDLANVRQPLNLVFTSRAFQLGVDAFDQSYQFVGPSLGARPLDPSFPIDRLQAPVLYASLGTVFNAHPKLLRSFATALAPLGGTVIVATGQTDPAALGPLP
;
A
#
# COMPACT_ATOMS: atom_id res chain seq x y z
N MET A 1 -13.59 -3.11 28.69
CA MET A 1 -14.74 -3.99 28.44
C MET A 1 -14.54 -4.66 27.06
N TYR A 2 -13.88 -5.82 27.00
CA TYR A 2 -13.65 -6.51 25.73
C TYR A 2 -14.86 -7.40 25.43
N ARG A 3 -15.71 -6.99 24.47
CA ARG A 3 -16.74 -7.88 23.91
C ARG A 3 -16.03 -8.94 23.06
N ARG A 4 -16.06 -10.19 23.52
CA ARG A 4 -15.69 -11.34 22.69
C ARG A 4 -16.86 -11.66 21.78
N TYR A 5 -16.78 -11.26 20.52
CA TYR A 5 -17.69 -11.74 19.49
C TYR A 5 -17.28 -13.17 19.13
N ASN A 6 -18.24 -14.10 19.08
CA ASN A 6 -18.01 -15.52 18.87
C ASN A 6 -17.71 -15.81 17.38
N THR A 7 -16.61 -15.26 16.86
CA THR A 7 -16.19 -15.40 15.45
C THR A 7 -15.43 -16.70 15.17
N ARG A 8 -15.56 -17.72 16.05
CA ARG A 8 -14.94 -19.03 15.83
C ARG A 8 -15.67 -19.73 14.68
N GLY A 9 -14.99 -19.89 13.55
CA GLY A 9 -15.45 -20.74 12.45
C GLY A 9 -16.07 -20.02 11.26
N LEU A 10 -15.94 -18.70 11.13
CA LEU A 10 -16.36 -18.02 9.90
C LEU A 10 -15.39 -18.34 8.76
N PRO A 11 -15.85 -18.92 7.63
CA PRO A 11 -15.05 -19.07 6.42
C PRO A 11 -14.45 -17.73 5.98
N LEU A 12 -13.24 -17.75 5.40
CA LEU A 12 -12.59 -16.53 4.90
C LEU A 12 -13.45 -15.77 3.87
N LEU A 13 -14.23 -16.49 3.06
CA LEU A 13 -15.18 -15.89 2.13
C LEU A 13 -16.35 -15.20 2.84
N ASP A 14 -16.86 -15.79 3.93
CA ASP A 14 -17.91 -15.14 4.70
C ASP A 14 -17.39 -13.87 5.35
N LEU A 15 -16.18 -13.90 5.94
CA LEU A 15 -15.49 -12.70 6.45
C LEU A 15 -15.32 -11.60 5.39
N ALA A 16 -15.04 -11.99 4.15
CA ALA A 16 -14.88 -11.05 3.03
C ALA A 16 -16.22 -10.57 2.45
N ASN A 17 -17.33 -11.24 2.76
CA ASN A 17 -18.63 -11.03 2.11
C ASN A 17 -19.79 -10.91 3.12
N VAL A 18 -19.50 -10.47 4.36
CA VAL A 18 -20.54 -10.18 5.35
C VAL A 18 -21.22 -8.87 4.97
N ARG A 19 -22.27 -8.95 4.14
CA ARG A 19 -23.17 -7.82 3.94
C ARG A 19 -23.79 -7.41 5.27
N GLN A 20 -23.65 -6.16 5.64
CA GLN A 20 -24.26 -5.56 6.83
C GLN A 20 -25.24 -4.45 6.44
N PRO A 21 -26.10 -3.98 7.37
CA PRO A 21 -26.97 -2.81 7.11
C PRO A 21 -26.18 -1.54 6.72
N LEU A 22 -24.92 -1.46 7.13
CA LEU A 22 -23.98 -0.41 6.74
C LEU A 22 -22.61 -1.04 6.44
N ASN A 23 -22.09 -0.77 5.25
CA ASN A 23 -20.79 -1.24 4.77
C ASN A 23 -19.95 -0.02 4.38
N LEU A 24 -18.86 0.22 5.11
CA LEU A 24 -17.94 1.31 4.79
C LEU A 24 -16.88 0.82 3.80
N VAL A 25 -16.79 1.47 2.65
CA VAL A 25 -15.84 1.13 1.60
C VAL A 25 -14.77 2.21 1.53
N PHE A 26 -13.52 1.85 1.83
CA PHE A 26 -12.39 2.77 1.91
C PHE A 26 -11.76 3.10 0.54
N THR A 27 -12.61 3.32 -0.45
CA THR A 27 -12.24 3.85 -1.76
C THR A 27 -13.36 4.75 -2.27
N SER A 28 -13.15 5.43 -3.39
CA SER A 28 -14.22 6.21 -4.03
C SER A 28 -15.10 5.30 -4.88
N ARG A 29 -16.34 5.73 -5.12
CA ARG A 29 -17.28 5.06 -6.04
C ARG A 29 -16.68 4.89 -7.45
N ALA A 30 -15.88 5.84 -7.93
CA ALA A 30 -15.27 5.80 -9.26
C ALA A 30 -14.20 4.71 -9.43
N PHE A 31 -13.61 4.22 -8.34
CA PHE A 31 -12.59 3.15 -8.37
C PHE A 31 -13.20 1.76 -8.14
N GLN A 32 -14.49 1.66 -7.85
CA GLN A 32 -15.16 0.39 -7.60
C GLN A 32 -15.60 -0.25 -8.92
N LEU A 33 -15.12 -1.46 -9.18
CA LEU A 33 -15.59 -2.25 -10.31
C LEU A 33 -17.04 -2.70 -10.07
N GLY A 34 -17.87 -2.63 -11.11
CA GLY A 34 -19.27 -3.06 -11.06
C GLY A 34 -20.11 -2.25 -10.06
N VAL A 35 -19.85 -0.94 -9.95
CA VAL A 35 -20.38 -0.11 -8.87
C VAL A 35 -21.92 -0.03 -8.81
N ASP A 36 -22.59 -0.34 -9.92
CA ASP A 36 -24.06 -0.38 -10.01
C ASP A 36 -24.66 -1.56 -9.25
N ALA A 37 -23.86 -2.59 -8.91
CA ALA A 37 -24.28 -3.70 -8.06
C ALA A 37 -24.38 -3.32 -6.57
N PHE A 38 -23.90 -2.13 -6.18
CA PHE A 38 -23.86 -1.66 -4.80
C PHE A 38 -25.04 -0.73 -4.51
N ASP A 39 -25.87 -1.13 -3.54
CA ASP A 39 -27.01 -0.34 -3.07
C ASP A 39 -26.63 0.68 -1.98
N GLN A 40 -27.64 1.33 -1.41
CA GLN A 40 -27.48 2.39 -0.41
C GLN A 40 -26.89 1.91 0.93
N SER A 41 -26.78 0.60 1.16
CA SER A 41 -26.10 0.06 2.34
C SER A 41 -24.58 0.18 2.26
N TYR A 42 -24.02 0.60 1.12
CA TYR A 42 -22.59 0.85 0.93
C TYR A 42 -22.28 2.34 0.90
N GLN A 43 -21.41 2.77 1.80
CA GLN A 43 -20.94 4.14 1.89
C GLN A 43 -19.45 4.19 1.50
N PHE A 44 -19.18 4.84 0.37
CA PHE A 44 -17.82 5.02 -0.16
C PHE A 44 -17.19 6.24 0.53
N VAL A 45 -16.35 5.98 1.53
CA VAL A 45 -15.78 7.03 2.40
C VAL A 45 -14.38 7.48 1.96
N GLY A 46 -13.86 6.90 0.87
CA GLY A 46 -12.50 7.17 0.42
C GLY A 46 -11.42 6.55 1.31
N PRO A 47 -10.14 6.78 1.02
CA PRO A 47 -9.06 6.25 1.82
C PRO A 47 -9.07 6.89 3.22
N SER A 48 -8.97 6.06 4.26
CA SER A 48 -8.88 6.53 5.64
C SER A 48 -7.46 7.02 5.96
N LEU A 49 -7.15 8.24 5.53
CA LEU A 49 -5.87 8.89 5.79
C LEU A 49 -5.97 9.73 7.07
N GLY A 50 -5.25 9.32 8.12
CA GLY A 50 -5.11 10.12 9.33
C GLY A 50 -4.03 11.18 9.20
N ALA A 51 -3.99 12.13 10.14
CA ALA A 51 -2.85 13.03 10.28
C ALA A 51 -1.60 12.21 10.63
N ARG A 52 -0.60 12.22 9.74
CA ARG A 52 0.70 11.63 10.01
C ARG A 52 1.70 12.77 10.23
N PRO A 53 2.32 12.88 11.42
CA PRO A 53 3.39 13.85 11.62
C PRO A 53 4.54 13.56 10.66
N LEU A 54 5.24 14.61 10.24
CA LEU A 54 6.44 14.45 9.43
C LEU A 54 7.48 13.64 10.21
N ASP A 55 8.11 12.67 9.56
CA ASP A 55 9.28 12.00 10.10
C ASP A 55 10.52 12.83 9.75
N PRO A 56 11.17 13.50 10.74
CA PRO A 56 12.32 14.36 10.47
C PRO A 56 13.59 13.56 10.12
N SER A 57 13.58 12.24 10.32
CA SER A 57 14.74 11.40 9.99
C SER A 57 14.88 11.14 8.49
N PHE A 58 13.79 11.32 7.73
CA PHE A 58 13.82 11.14 6.29
C PHE A 58 14.39 12.39 5.60
N PRO A 59 15.49 12.27 4.82
CA PRO A 59 16.20 13.43 4.28
C PRO A 59 15.52 13.99 3.01
N ILE A 60 14.29 14.49 3.16
CA ILE A 60 13.46 14.98 2.04
C ILE A 60 14.13 16.11 1.26
N ASP A 61 14.93 16.94 1.93
CA ASP A 61 15.66 18.06 1.32
C ASP A 61 16.80 17.62 0.38
N ARG A 62 17.20 16.35 0.42
CA ARG A 62 18.23 15.79 -0.46
C ARG A 62 17.69 15.24 -1.77
N LEU A 63 16.37 15.20 -1.93
CA LEU A 63 15.74 14.61 -3.11
C LEU A 63 15.88 15.53 -4.33
N GLN A 64 16.28 14.95 -5.45
CA GLN A 64 16.41 15.63 -6.74
C GLN A 64 15.28 15.18 -7.67
N ALA A 65 14.60 16.14 -8.29
CA ALA A 65 13.49 15.85 -9.20
C ALA A 65 14.01 15.26 -10.54
N PRO A 66 13.29 14.30 -11.15
CA PRO A 66 12.05 13.69 -10.66
C PRO A 66 12.28 12.73 -9.47
N VAL A 67 11.37 12.73 -8.51
CA VAL A 67 11.40 11.79 -7.37
C VAL A 67 10.47 10.63 -7.65
N LEU A 68 11.00 9.40 -7.64
CA LEU A 68 10.25 8.18 -7.85
C LEU A 68 10.26 7.31 -6.60
N TYR A 69 9.10 6.79 -6.22
CA TYR A 69 8.96 5.83 -5.12
C TYR A 69 8.52 4.47 -5.65
N ALA A 70 9.29 3.43 -5.35
CA ALA A 70 9.01 2.05 -5.73
C ALA A 70 8.78 1.19 -4.49
N SER A 71 7.63 0.52 -4.43
CA SER A 71 7.25 -0.39 -3.34
C SER A 71 6.38 -1.53 -3.85
N LEU A 72 6.65 -2.75 -3.38
CA LEU A 72 5.89 -3.96 -3.70
C LEU A 72 4.85 -4.32 -2.61
N GLY A 73 4.74 -3.50 -1.56
CA GLY A 73 3.94 -3.82 -0.38
C GLY A 73 4.50 -5.03 0.38
N THR A 74 3.63 -5.75 1.09
CA THR A 74 4.02 -6.84 2.00
C THR A 74 3.74 -8.24 1.46
N VAL A 75 2.96 -8.35 0.38
CA VAL A 75 2.51 -9.65 -0.16
C VAL A 75 3.55 -10.26 -1.10
N PHE A 76 4.23 -9.43 -1.89
CA PHE A 76 5.22 -9.90 -2.85
C PHE A 76 6.62 -9.98 -2.23
N ASN A 77 7.35 -11.03 -2.58
CA ASN A 77 8.75 -11.16 -2.19
C ASN A 77 9.60 -10.10 -2.89
N ALA A 78 10.21 -9.22 -2.10
CA ALA A 78 11.03 -8.11 -2.57
C ALA A 78 12.45 -8.54 -3.02
N HIS A 79 12.54 -9.56 -3.89
CA HIS A 79 13.80 -10.19 -4.26
C HIS A 79 14.85 -9.14 -4.72
N PRO A 80 16.11 -9.17 -4.24
CA PRO A 80 17.10 -8.11 -4.49
C PRO A 80 17.28 -7.76 -5.97
N LYS A 81 17.26 -8.77 -6.85
CA LYS A 81 17.33 -8.60 -8.30
C LYS A 81 16.20 -7.73 -8.87
N LEU A 82 14.97 -7.87 -8.37
CA LEU A 82 13.83 -7.06 -8.79
C LEU A 82 13.97 -5.63 -8.29
N LEU A 83 14.33 -5.44 -7.02
CA LEU A 83 14.55 -4.10 -6.44
C LEU A 83 15.67 -3.34 -7.16
N ARG A 84 16.78 -4.02 -7.47
CA ARG A 84 17.87 -3.46 -8.28
C ARG A 84 17.42 -3.09 -9.68
N SER A 85 16.47 -3.83 -10.25
CA SER A 85 15.92 -3.51 -11.58
C SER A 85 15.17 -2.17 -11.57
N PHE A 86 14.43 -1.84 -10.50
CA PHE A 86 13.83 -0.51 -10.36
C PHE A 86 14.90 0.60 -10.33
N ALA A 87 15.92 0.47 -9.48
CA ALA A 87 16.99 1.46 -9.39
C ALA A 87 17.70 1.65 -10.74
N THR A 88 18.03 0.55 -11.43
CA THR A 88 18.76 0.59 -12.71
C THR A 88 17.91 1.14 -13.85
N ALA A 89 16.65 0.73 -13.96
CA ALA A 89 15.77 1.15 -15.05
C ALA A 89 15.35 2.63 -14.92
N LEU A 90 15.30 3.15 -13.69
CA LEU A 90 14.88 4.51 -13.41
C LEU A 90 16.06 5.50 -13.30
N ALA A 91 17.30 5.02 -13.16
CA ALA A 91 18.51 5.86 -13.12
C ALA A 91 18.63 6.86 -14.30
N PRO A 92 18.28 6.53 -15.56
CA PRO A 92 18.35 7.49 -16.66
C PRO A 92 17.45 8.73 -16.51
N LEU A 93 16.49 8.72 -15.58
CA LEU A 93 15.63 9.88 -15.32
C LEU A 93 16.36 11.01 -14.59
N GLY A 94 17.59 10.78 -14.11
CA GLY A 94 18.46 11.83 -13.56
C GLY A 94 17.98 12.45 -12.25
N GLY A 95 17.04 11.81 -11.57
CA GLY A 95 16.48 12.24 -10.28
C GLY A 95 16.70 11.22 -9.17
N THR A 96 15.91 11.29 -8.10
CA THR A 96 16.03 10.37 -6.96
C THR A 96 15.02 9.22 -7.02
N VAL A 97 15.53 7.99 -6.84
CA VAL A 97 14.71 6.78 -6.73
C VAL A 97 14.75 6.26 -5.30
N ILE A 98 13.60 6.23 -4.64
CA ILE A 98 13.42 5.68 -3.30
C ILE A 98 12.82 4.28 -3.45
N VAL A 99 13.55 3.26 -3.02
CA VAL A 99 13.11 1.86 -3.10
C VAL A 99 12.80 1.33 -1.70
N ALA A 100 11.55 0.96 -1.45
CA ALA A 100 11.18 0.24 -0.23
C ALA A 100 11.62 -1.23 -0.35
N THR A 101 12.59 -1.64 0.46
CA THR A 101 13.16 -3.01 0.38
C THR A 101 12.36 -4.06 1.14
N GLY A 102 11.39 -3.66 1.96
CA GLY A 102 10.58 -4.58 2.75
C GLY A 102 11.44 -5.41 3.70
N GLN A 103 11.41 -6.73 3.56
CA GLN A 103 12.22 -7.66 4.36
C GLN A 103 13.61 -7.94 3.75
N THR A 104 13.92 -7.36 2.60
CA THR A 104 15.22 -7.54 1.96
C THR A 104 16.24 -6.57 2.53
N ASP A 105 17.39 -7.12 2.93
CA ASP A 105 18.54 -6.34 3.36
C ASP A 105 18.98 -5.39 2.23
N PRO A 106 18.99 -4.06 2.45
CA PRO A 106 19.48 -3.09 1.48
C PRO A 106 20.88 -3.40 0.95
N ALA A 107 21.77 -3.98 1.76
CA ALA A 107 23.12 -4.34 1.34
C ALA A 107 23.13 -5.39 0.21
N ALA A 108 22.10 -6.25 0.14
CA ALA A 108 21.96 -7.28 -0.87
C ALA A 108 21.70 -6.72 -2.29
N LEU A 109 21.35 -5.43 -2.42
CA LEU A 109 21.21 -4.79 -3.72
C LEU A 109 22.57 -4.53 -4.38
N GLY A 110 23.66 -4.52 -3.60
CA GLY A 110 25.00 -4.16 -4.08
C GLY A 110 25.11 -2.69 -4.54
N PRO A 111 26.22 -2.31 -5.19
CA PRO A 111 26.43 -0.94 -5.67
C PRO A 111 25.37 -0.54 -6.69
N LEU A 112 24.64 0.54 -6.42
CA LEU A 112 23.61 1.10 -7.30
C LEU A 112 24.24 2.14 -8.26
N PRO A 113 23.67 2.31 -9.47
CA PRO A 113 24.07 3.34 -10.41
C PRO A 113 23.81 4.76 -9.90
#